data_AF-Q175Q0-F1
#
_entry.id   AF-Q175Q0-F1
#
_cell.length_a   1.000
_cell.length_b   1.000
_cell.length_c   1.000
_cell.angle_alpha   90.00
_cell.angle_beta   90.00
_cell.angle_gamma   90.00
#
_symmetry.space_group_name_H-M   'P 1'
#
loop_
_entity.id
_entity.type
_entity.pdbx_description
1 polymer ?
#
loop_
_entity_poly.entity_id
_entity_poly.type
_entity_poly.pdbx_seq_one_letter_code
_entity_poly.pdbx_strand_id
1 'polypeptide(L)'
;MFNSPQRQWARTFASIKAAHDEAYRIIERAIKLEERERPDLALKDYKNGIRAIDEALAIPVEIPDNFQKDESWNKAVQMIHKMKCTRGEVLQRIGQIGSKMDQQEAEASKNGETAAAAREGAGDTLRPRTYSELAQALREMQCSNDQIGGSNSLELLFSCDGVKMYYIEPDGVVSRTLDDSTLRIVRIEKDDVKKLESTVFLQWQVLVCGGSEGKRRFLYLCWLPQHEEAEDG
;
A
#
# COMPACT_ATOMS: atom_id res chain seq x y z
N MET A 1 -29.02 32.95 0.18
CA MET A 1 -29.55 32.04 1.22
C MET A 1 -28.36 31.42 1.95
N PHE A 2 -28.04 31.88 3.17
CA PHE A 2 -26.94 31.33 3.94
C PHE A 2 -27.36 29.97 4.52
N ASN A 3 -26.72 28.88 4.11
CA ASN A 3 -26.89 27.58 4.78
C ASN A 3 -26.27 27.69 6.17
N SER A 4 -27.01 27.35 7.21
CA SER A 4 -26.44 27.27 8.56
C SER A 4 -25.43 26.11 8.65
N PRO A 5 -24.34 26.25 9.44
CA PRO A 5 -23.33 25.20 9.61
C PRO A 5 -23.92 23.85 10.01
N GLN A 6 -24.97 23.86 10.85
CA GLN A 6 -25.67 22.65 11.27
C GLN A 6 -26.41 21.95 10.12
N ARG A 7 -26.97 22.71 9.16
CA ARG A 7 -27.59 22.12 7.96
C ARG A 7 -26.55 21.60 6.99
N GLN A 8 -25.37 22.22 6.93
CA GLN A 8 -24.25 21.74 6.12
C GLN A 8 -23.73 20.41 6.68
N TRP A 9 -23.47 20.34 7.98
CA TRP A 9 -23.05 19.10 8.64
C TRP A 9 -24.07 17.97 8.47
N ALA A 10 -25.37 18.24 8.68
CA ALA A 10 -26.41 17.22 8.50
C ALA A 10 -26.42 16.61 7.09
N ARG A 11 -26.12 17.43 6.06
CA ARG A 11 -25.98 16.95 4.67
C ARG A 11 -24.72 16.13 4.49
N THR A 12 -23.57 16.62 4.94
CA THR A 12 -22.30 15.89 4.88
C THR A 12 -22.39 14.54 5.57
N PHE A 13 -22.97 14.50 6.78
CA PHE A 13 -23.22 13.26 7.51
C PHE A 13 -24.11 12.29 6.73
N ALA A 14 -25.22 12.77 6.15
CA ALA A 14 -26.10 11.95 5.35
C ALA A 14 -25.40 11.39 4.10
N SER A 15 -24.56 12.19 3.43
CA SER A 15 -23.74 11.75 2.29
C SER A 15 -22.73 10.67 2.69
N ILE A 16 -21.99 10.85 3.80
CA ILE A 16 -21.05 9.85 4.30
C ILE A 16 -21.78 8.54 4.61
N LYS A 17 -22.94 8.62 5.30
CA LYS A 17 -23.72 7.44 5.66
C LYS A 17 -24.22 6.70 4.42
N ALA A 18 -24.79 7.41 3.45
CA ALA A 18 -25.29 6.79 2.23
C ALA A 18 -24.16 6.12 1.43
N ALA A 19 -23.00 6.77 1.32
CA ALA A 19 -21.84 6.23 0.62
C ALA A 19 -21.25 5.01 1.36
N HIS A 20 -21.17 5.06 2.69
CA HIS A 20 -20.81 3.91 3.53
C HIS A 20 -21.75 2.71 3.27
N ASP A 21 -23.05 2.91 3.40
CA ASP A 21 -24.02 1.82 3.26
C ASP A 21 -23.97 1.19 1.87
N GLU A 22 -23.81 2.01 0.82
CA GLU A 22 -23.67 1.52 -0.55
C GLU A 22 -22.37 0.75 -0.77
N ALA A 23 -21.23 1.26 -0.28
CA ALA A 23 -19.96 0.57 -0.39
C ALA A 23 -19.99 -0.81 0.29
N TYR A 24 -20.55 -0.90 1.50
CA TYR A 24 -20.68 -2.16 2.22
C TYR A 24 -21.68 -3.12 1.55
N ARG A 25 -22.76 -2.61 0.95
CA ARG A 25 -23.68 -3.43 0.15
C ARG A 25 -22.99 -4.08 -1.06
N ILE A 26 -22.12 -3.33 -1.74
CA ILE A 26 -21.34 -3.86 -2.88
C ILE A 26 -20.33 -4.91 -2.39
N ILE A 27 -19.62 -4.64 -1.28
CA ILE A 27 -18.64 -5.57 -0.71
C ILE A 27 -19.30 -6.86 -0.21
N GLU A 28 -20.44 -6.78 0.47
CA GLU A 28 -21.20 -7.96 0.87
C GLU A 28 -21.65 -8.79 -0.34
N ARG A 29 -22.01 -8.13 -1.45
CA ARG A 29 -22.33 -8.83 -2.70
C ARG A 29 -21.10 -9.54 -3.27
N ALA A 30 -19.94 -8.91 -3.25
CA ALA A 30 -18.67 -9.52 -3.66
C ALA A 30 -18.34 -10.76 -2.83
N ILE A 31 -18.47 -10.67 -1.50
CA ILE A 31 -18.26 -11.81 -0.59
C ILE A 31 -19.21 -12.97 -0.94
N LYS A 32 -20.51 -12.68 -1.13
CA LYS A 32 -21.49 -13.72 -1.51
C LYS A 32 -21.21 -14.35 -2.88
N LEU A 33 -20.63 -13.61 -3.82
CA LEU A 33 -20.21 -14.15 -5.11
C LEU A 33 -18.98 -15.04 -4.95
N GLU A 34 -18.03 -14.64 -4.12
CA GLU A 34 -16.86 -15.44 -3.79
C GLU A 34 -17.25 -16.76 -3.09
N GLU A 35 -18.15 -16.71 -2.11
CA GLU A 35 -18.70 -17.89 -1.43
C GLU A 35 -19.43 -18.86 -2.37
N ARG A 36 -19.92 -18.36 -3.51
CA ARG A 36 -20.60 -19.14 -4.56
C ARG A 36 -19.66 -19.59 -5.67
N GLU A 37 -18.35 -19.52 -5.45
CA GLU A 37 -17.33 -19.91 -6.42
C GLU A 37 -17.45 -19.15 -7.76
N ARG A 38 -17.85 -17.88 -7.69
CA ARG A 38 -17.88 -16.93 -8.82
C ARG A 38 -16.79 -15.86 -8.65
N PRO A 39 -15.49 -16.22 -8.68
CA PRO A 39 -14.39 -15.30 -8.40
C PRO A 39 -14.28 -14.18 -9.43
N ASP A 40 -14.71 -14.43 -10.68
CA ASP A 40 -14.79 -13.45 -11.77
C ASP A 40 -15.70 -12.26 -11.42
N LEU A 41 -16.93 -12.57 -10.99
CA LEU A 41 -17.91 -11.56 -10.60
C LEU A 41 -17.56 -10.95 -9.25
N ALA A 42 -17.03 -11.74 -8.31
CA ALA A 42 -16.58 -11.26 -7.01
C ALA A 42 -15.46 -10.21 -7.16
N LEU A 43 -14.48 -10.47 -8.02
CA LEU A 43 -13.38 -9.55 -8.30
C LEU A 43 -13.89 -8.22 -8.87
N LYS A 44 -14.85 -8.28 -9.80
CA LYS A 44 -15.51 -7.08 -10.35
C LYS A 44 -16.19 -6.27 -9.25
N ASP A 45 -16.93 -6.92 -8.35
CA ASP A 45 -17.62 -6.24 -7.27
C ASP A 45 -16.70 -5.73 -6.17
N TYR A 46 -15.60 -6.42 -5.86
CA TYR A 46 -14.58 -5.88 -4.97
C TYR A 46 -13.95 -4.60 -5.54
N LYS A 47 -13.63 -4.58 -6.84
CA LYS A 47 -13.14 -3.37 -7.52
C LYS A 47 -14.19 -2.24 -7.48
N ASN A 48 -15.46 -2.56 -7.69
CA ASN A 48 -16.56 -1.59 -7.52
C ASN A 48 -16.64 -1.05 -6.10
N GLY A 49 -16.49 -1.91 -5.09
CA GLY A 49 -16.51 -1.55 -3.67
C GLY A 49 -15.37 -0.60 -3.31
N ILE A 50 -14.16 -0.81 -3.84
CA ILE A 50 -13.03 0.11 -3.65
C ILE A 50 -13.34 1.48 -4.23
N ARG A 51 -13.88 1.55 -5.46
CA ARG A 51 -14.27 2.84 -6.06
C ARG A 51 -15.30 3.59 -5.22
N ALA A 52 -16.32 2.88 -4.73
CA ALA A 52 -17.33 3.47 -3.84
C ALA A 52 -16.73 3.97 -2.51
N ILE A 53 -15.77 3.25 -1.93
CA ILE A 53 -15.02 3.71 -0.75
C ILE A 53 -14.21 4.97 -1.07
N ASP A 54 -13.49 4.99 -2.19
CA ASP A 54 -12.65 6.12 -2.58
C ASP A 54 -13.48 7.40 -2.81
N GLU A 55 -14.64 7.26 -3.47
CA GLU A 55 -15.62 8.34 -3.61
C GLU A 55 -16.16 8.81 -2.25
N ALA A 56 -16.45 7.89 -1.32
CA ALA A 56 -16.91 8.23 0.02
C ALA A 56 -15.84 8.98 0.84
N LEU A 57 -14.58 8.57 0.72
CA LEU A 57 -13.44 9.19 1.42
C LEU A 57 -13.04 10.54 0.81
N ALA A 58 -13.46 10.83 -0.41
CA ALA A 58 -13.27 12.13 -1.07
C ALA A 58 -14.28 13.19 -0.61
N ILE A 59 -15.32 12.84 0.16
CA ILE A 59 -16.30 13.81 0.68
C ILE A 59 -15.59 14.79 1.62
N PRO A 60 -15.62 16.11 1.36
CA PRO A 60 -15.04 17.09 2.26
C PRO A 60 -15.76 17.13 3.60
N VAL A 61 -15.02 17.00 4.69
CA VAL A 61 -15.55 17.04 6.05
C VAL A 61 -15.02 18.25 6.78
N GLU A 62 -15.92 19.17 7.11
CA GLU A 62 -15.66 20.30 8.00
C GLU A 62 -16.12 19.95 9.43
N ILE A 63 -15.37 20.40 10.43
CA ILE A 63 -15.67 20.14 11.84
C ILE A 63 -16.84 21.05 12.28
N PRO A 64 -17.97 20.50 12.75
CA PRO A 64 -19.08 21.30 13.26
C PRO A 64 -18.73 22.01 14.59
N ASP A 65 -19.30 23.19 14.82
CA ASP A 65 -19.06 23.99 16.03
C ASP A 65 -19.35 23.26 17.36
N ASN A 66 -20.26 22.27 17.34
CA ASN A 66 -20.72 21.51 18.49
C ASN A 66 -20.31 20.02 18.45
N PHE A 67 -19.25 19.67 17.72
CA PHE A 67 -18.85 18.27 17.45
C PHE A 67 -18.65 17.42 18.71
N GLN A 68 -18.23 18.00 19.84
CA GLN A 68 -17.99 17.25 21.07
C GLN A 68 -19.28 16.66 21.69
N LYS A 69 -20.44 17.25 21.38
CA LYS A 69 -21.75 16.81 21.88
C LYS A 69 -22.61 16.17 20.79
N ASP A 70 -22.16 16.20 19.54
CA ASP A 70 -22.89 15.65 18.40
C ASP A 70 -22.54 14.18 18.19
N GLU A 71 -23.46 13.28 18.51
CA GLU A 71 -23.27 11.84 18.26
C GLU A 71 -23.04 11.50 16.78
N SER A 72 -23.60 12.29 15.87
CA SER A 72 -23.44 12.04 14.43
C SER A 72 -21.99 12.26 13.98
N TRP A 73 -21.25 13.16 14.65
CA TRP A 73 -19.81 13.34 14.42
C TRP A 73 -19.03 12.06 14.73
N ASN A 74 -19.21 11.51 15.93
CA ASN A 74 -18.54 10.27 16.33
C ASN A 74 -18.92 9.09 15.41
N LYS A 75 -20.19 9.00 15.00
CA LYS A 75 -20.65 8.00 14.03
C LYS A 75 -19.97 8.17 12.66
N ALA A 76 -19.84 9.40 12.17
CA ALA A 76 -19.15 9.69 10.91
C ALA A 76 -17.67 9.29 10.96
N VAL A 77 -16.97 9.64 12.04
CA VAL A 77 -15.57 9.26 12.25
C VAL A 77 -15.40 7.76 12.24
N GLN A 78 -16.29 7.02 12.92
CA GLN A 78 -16.28 5.56 12.92
C GLN A 78 -16.52 4.97 11.52
N MET A 79 -17.49 5.51 10.76
CA MET A 79 -17.75 5.06 9.37
C MET A 79 -16.54 5.31 8.47
N ILE A 80 -15.93 6.50 8.53
CA ILE A 80 -14.73 6.84 7.75
C ILE A 80 -13.55 5.93 8.12
N HIS A 81 -13.34 5.69 9.42
CA HIS A 81 -12.28 4.79 9.88
C HIS A 81 -12.50 3.37 9.36
N LYS A 82 -13.72 2.83 9.48
CA LYS A 82 -14.08 1.52 8.95
C LYS A 82 -13.82 1.41 7.44
N MET A 83 -14.25 2.40 6.66
CA MET A 83 -14.00 2.44 5.22
C MET A 83 -12.50 2.41 4.89
N LYS A 84 -11.65 3.15 5.62
CA LYS A 84 -10.18 3.13 5.43
C LYS A 84 -9.57 1.76 5.70
N CYS A 85 -9.98 1.11 6.80
CA CYS A 85 -9.51 -0.24 7.13
C CYS A 85 -9.96 -1.26 6.07
N THR A 86 -11.25 -1.29 5.77
CA THR A 86 -11.84 -2.22 4.80
C THR A 86 -11.25 -2.03 3.40
N ARG A 87 -10.88 -0.80 3.00
CA ARG A 87 -10.16 -0.54 1.74
C ARG A 87 -8.88 -1.38 1.62
N GLY A 88 -8.06 -1.39 2.67
CA GLY A 88 -6.80 -2.15 2.67
C GLY A 88 -7.03 -3.65 2.59
N GLU A 89 -7.99 -4.16 3.36
CA GLU A 89 -8.37 -5.58 3.37
C GLU A 89 -8.89 -6.05 2.00
N VAL A 90 -9.77 -5.25 1.38
CA VAL A 90 -10.34 -5.57 0.07
C VAL A 90 -9.28 -5.51 -1.03
N LEU A 91 -8.36 -4.53 -1.01
CA LEU A 91 -7.25 -4.48 -1.97
C LEU A 91 -6.36 -5.72 -1.86
N GLN A 92 -6.04 -6.16 -0.63
CA GLN A 92 -5.31 -7.40 -0.40
C GLN A 92 -6.08 -8.59 -0.97
N ARG A 93 -7.40 -8.65 -0.77
CA ARG A 93 -8.25 -9.74 -1.28
C ARG A 93 -8.31 -9.78 -2.80
N ILE A 94 -8.42 -8.62 -3.46
CA ILE A 94 -8.35 -8.49 -4.92
C ILE A 94 -7.04 -9.09 -5.45
N GLY A 95 -5.90 -8.79 -4.82
CA GLY A 95 -4.60 -9.34 -5.20
C GLY A 95 -4.53 -10.87 -5.06
N GLN A 96 -5.12 -11.42 -3.99
CA GLN A 96 -5.19 -12.87 -3.77
C GLN A 96 -6.08 -13.59 -4.78
N ILE A 97 -7.24 -13.03 -5.11
CA ILE A 97 -8.18 -13.63 -6.07
C ILE A 97 -7.61 -13.54 -7.49
N GLY A 98 -7.08 -12.37 -7.89
CA GLY A 98 -6.47 -12.18 -9.21
C GLY A 98 -5.31 -13.15 -9.45
N SER A 99 -4.39 -13.27 -8.49
CA SER A 99 -3.26 -14.20 -8.62
C SER A 99 -3.68 -15.67 -8.77
N LYS A 100 -4.80 -16.08 -8.16
CA LYS A 100 -5.34 -17.45 -8.30
C LYS A 100 -5.97 -17.69 -9.67
N MET A 101 -6.64 -16.68 -10.22
CA MET A 101 -7.24 -16.77 -11.56
C MET A 101 -6.16 -16.87 -12.64
N ASP A 102 -5.11 -16.05 -12.56
CA ASP A 102 -3.99 -16.09 -13.50
C ASP A 102 -3.27 -17.46 -13.50
N GLN A 103 -3.16 -18.10 -12.32
CA GLN A 103 -2.61 -19.46 -12.19
C GLN A 103 -3.53 -20.53 -12.79
N GLN A 104 -4.86 -20.40 -12.66
CA GLN A 104 -5.82 -21.34 -13.24
C GLN A 104 -5.89 -21.24 -14.76
N GLU A 105 -5.81 -20.04 -15.33
CA GLU A 105 -5.76 -19.85 -16.80
C GLU A 105 -4.45 -20.40 -17.39
N ALA A 106 -3.31 -20.16 -16.73
CA ALA A 106 -2.01 -20.69 -17.17
C ALA A 106 -1.93 -22.22 -17.12
N GLU A 107 -2.63 -22.88 -16.20
CA GLU A 107 -2.71 -24.34 -16.13
C GLU A 107 -3.77 -24.94 -17.07
N ALA A 108 -4.86 -24.21 -17.37
CA ALA A 108 -5.86 -24.64 -18.35
C ALA A 108 -5.30 -24.67 -19.78
N SER A 109 -4.37 -23.76 -20.13
CA SER A 109 -3.67 -23.75 -21.42
C SER A 109 -2.62 -24.86 -21.59
N LYS A 110 -2.27 -25.62 -20.55
CA LYS A 110 -1.25 -26.70 -20.62
C LYS A 110 -1.81 -28.10 -20.88
N ASN A 111 -3.12 -28.26 -21.05
CA ASN A 111 -3.75 -29.56 -21.31
C ASN A 111 -3.78 -29.98 -22.80
N GLY A 112 -3.00 -29.31 -23.66
CA GLY A 112 -2.69 -29.79 -25.00
C GLY A 112 -1.18 -29.90 -25.15
N GLU A 113 -0.69 -31.13 -25.33
CA GLU A 113 0.67 -31.49 -25.75
C GLU A 113 1.74 -31.63 -24.64
N THR A 114 1.80 -32.88 -24.15
CA THR A 114 3.01 -33.68 -23.85
C THR A 114 4.30 -32.99 -23.43
N ALA A 115 4.74 -33.41 -22.24
CA ALA A 115 6.00 -33.18 -21.58
C ALA A 115 7.27 -33.14 -22.46
N ALA A 116 8.17 -32.27 -21.98
CA ALA A 116 9.64 -32.29 -22.03
C ALA A 116 10.29 -31.21 -22.90
N ALA A 117 11.22 -30.50 -22.24
CA ALA A 117 12.22 -29.59 -22.77
C ALA A 117 11.80 -28.14 -23.08
N ALA A 118 11.81 -27.30 -22.04
CA ALA A 118 12.43 -25.96 -22.10
C ALA A 118 12.54 -25.40 -20.67
N ARG A 119 13.63 -25.79 -20.00
CA ARG A 119 14.21 -25.01 -18.91
C ARG A 119 14.97 -23.87 -19.59
N GLU A 120 14.88 -22.68 -19.01
CA GLU A 120 15.57 -21.42 -19.38
C GLU A 120 14.80 -20.49 -20.33
N GLY A 121 14.35 -19.36 -19.76
CA GLY A 121 13.90 -18.18 -20.50
C GLY A 121 12.56 -17.64 -20.02
N ALA A 122 12.59 -16.46 -19.42
CA ALA A 122 11.45 -15.60 -19.06
C ALA A 122 10.65 -15.97 -17.80
N GLY A 123 10.72 -15.09 -16.78
CA GLY A 123 9.74 -15.06 -15.68
C GLY A 123 10.25 -14.83 -14.26
N ASP A 124 11.44 -14.26 -14.03
CA ASP A 124 11.91 -13.95 -12.65
C ASP A 124 11.57 -12.52 -12.18
N THR A 125 10.68 -11.81 -12.88
CA THR A 125 10.31 -10.42 -12.55
C THR A 125 9.24 -10.28 -11.48
N LEU A 126 8.72 -11.36 -10.90
CA LEU A 126 7.61 -11.28 -9.95
C LEU A 126 7.79 -12.12 -8.68
N ARG A 127 9.01 -12.54 -8.34
CA ARG A 127 9.24 -13.14 -7.02
C ARG A 127 9.38 -12.03 -5.97
N PRO A 128 8.49 -11.95 -4.95
CA PRO A 128 8.69 -11.03 -3.84
C PRO A 128 10.01 -11.36 -3.15
N ARG A 129 10.95 -10.41 -3.15
CA ARG A 129 12.23 -10.60 -2.46
C ARG A 129 12.02 -10.59 -0.97
N THR A 130 12.61 -11.56 -0.27
CA THR A 130 12.53 -11.62 1.19
C THR A 130 13.43 -10.54 1.82
N TYR A 131 13.11 -10.12 3.04
CA TYR A 131 13.94 -9.17 3.79
C TYR A 131 15.41 -9.62 3.92
N SER A 132 15.64 -10.93 3.97
CA SER A 132 16.99 -11.53 4.02
C SER A 132 17.76 -11.32 2.72
N GLU A 133 17.10 -11.51 1.57
CA GLU A 133 17.70 -11.32 0.23
C GLU A 133 18.03 -9.85 -0.02
N LEU A 134 17.16 -8.92 0.40
CA LEU A 134 17.42 -7.48 0.30
C LEU A 134 18.57 -7.04 1.21
N ALA A 135 18.57 -7.50 2.47
CA ALA A 135 19.63 -7.18 3.42
C ALA A 135 20.99 -7.72 2.97
N GLN A 136 21.02 -8.88 2.29
CA GLN A 136 22.23 -9.45 1.71
C GLN A 136 22.74 -8.61 0.53
N ALA A 137 21.87 -8.25 -0.42
CA ALA A 137 22.25 -7.40 -1.56
C ALA A 137 22.81 -6.03 -1.13
N LEU A 138 22.23 -5.42 -0.10
CA LEU A 138 22.72 -4.14 0.44
C LEU A 138 24.09 -4.26 1.14
N ARG A 139 24.34 -5.37 1.85
CA ARG A 139 25.64 -5.63 2.49
C ARG A 139 26.74 -5.90 1.47
N GLU A 140 26.44 -6.68 0.44
CA GLU A 140 27.39 -6.98 -0.65
C GLU A 140 27.79 -5.72 -1.42
N MET A 141 26.87 -4.75 -1.57
CA MET A 141 27.17 -3.45 -2.18
C MET A 141 28.01 -2.52 -1.29
N GLN A 142 27.85 -2.55 0.04
CA GLN A 142 28.67 -1.73 0.96
C GLN A 142 30.15 -2.14 0.98
N CYS A 143 30.47 -3.41 0.72
CA CYS A 143 31.87 -3.86 0.59
C CYS A 143 32.53 -3.48 -0.74
N SER A 144 31.77 -2.98 -1.73
CA SER A 144 32.30 -2.64 -3.06
C SER A 144 32.68 -1.16 -3.19
N ASN A 145 32.56 -0.37 -2.12
CA ASN A 145 32.60 1.09 -2.17
C ASN A 145 34.01 1.71 -2.25
N ASP A 146 35.07 0.89 -2.30
CA ASP A 146 36.47 1.38 -2.40
C ASP A 146 37.05 1.30 -3.83
N GLN A 147 36.27 0.90 -4.84
CA GLN A 147 36.75 0.89 -6.23
C GLN A 147 35.84 1.70 -7.16
N ILE A 148 36.21 2.98 -7.29
CA ILE A 148 36.35 3.73 -8.54
C ILE A 148 35.19 3.61 -9.55
N GLY A 149 34.39 4.68 -9.63
CA GLY A 149 33.95 5.29 -10.89
C GLY A 149 33.06 4.44 -11.79
N GLY A 150 31.74 4.42 -11.52
CA GLY A 150 30.75 3.88 -12.44
C GLY A 150 29.33 4.17 -11.99
N SER A 151 28.81 5.31 -12.46
CA SER A 151 27.41 5.74 -12.55
C SER A 151 26.34 4.84 -11.92
N ASN A 152 26.17 4.90 -10.60
CA ASN A 152 24.96 4.41 -9.93
C ASN A 152 24.42 5.57 -9.09
N SER A 153 23.66 6.45 -9.75
CA SER A 153 23.07 7.65 -9.16
C SER A 153 21.95 7.25 -8.20
N LEU A 154 22.28 7.22 -6.91
CA LEU A 154 21.29 7.12 -5.85
C LEU A 154 20.77 8.54 -5.61
N GLU A 155 19.62 8.87 -6.20
CA GLU A 155 19.04 10.20 -6.15
C GLU A 155 18.25 10.38 -4.84
N LEU A 156 18.67 11.33 -4.00
CA LEU A 156 17.92 11.71 -2.81
C LEU A 156 16.78 12.65 -3.21
N LEU A 157 15.55 12.15 -3.19
CA LEU A 157 14.35 12.94 -3.54
C LEU A 157 13.84 13.79 -2.38
N PHE A 158 13.97 13.29 -1.15
CA PHE A 158 13.45 13.96 0.04
C PHE A 158 14.24 13.57 1.29
N SER A 159 14.43 14.50 2.22
CA SER A 159 14.99 14.25 3.54
C SER A 159 14.28 15.11 4.58
N CYS A 160 13.89 14.50 5.68
CA CYS A 160 13.27 15.19 6.82
C CYS A 160 13.81 14.62 8.12
N ASP A 161 14.39 15.49 8.94
CA ASP A 161 14.94 15.17 10.25
C ASP A 161 13.90 15.40 11.36
N GLY A 162 14.11 14.77 12.51
CA GLY A 162 13.24 14.93 13.68
C GLY A 162 11.86 14.26 13.53
N VAL A 163 11.75 13.26 12.64
CA VAL A 163 10.52 12.49 12.51
C VAL A 163 10.38 11.53 13.68
N LYS A 164 9.15 11.42 14.19
CA LYS A 164 8.78 10.44 15.22
C LYS A 164 8.17 9.22 14.55
N MET A 165 8.74 8.05 14.85
CA MET A 165 8.21 6.78 14.35
C MET A 165 7.47 6.06 15.47
N TYR A 166 6.24 5.64 15.18
CA TYR A 166 5.42 4.85 16.09
C TYR A 166 5.24 3.45 15.52
N TYR A 167 5.54 2.44 16.32
CA TYR A 167 5.10 1.08 16.03
C TYR A 167 3.74 0.88 16.67
N ILE A 168 2.73 0.62 15.85
CA ILE A 168 1.34 0.42 16.28
C ILE A 168 1.03 -1.07 16.13
N GLU A 169 0.74 -1.73 17.25
CA GLU A 169 0.30 -3.12 17.27
C GLU A 169 -1.10 -3.26 16.64
N PRO A 170 -1.52 -4.47 16.21
CA PRO A 170 -2.83 -4.69 15.61
C PRO A 170 -4.03 -4.31 16.50
N ASP A 171 -3.83 -4.25 17.82
CA ASP A 171 -4.83 -3.81 18.80
C ASP A 171 -4.89 -2.28 18.98
N GLY A 172 -4.05 -1.52 18.25
CA GLY A 172 -3.97 -0.07 18.30
C GLY A 172 -3.05 0.48 19.40
N VAL A 173 -2.40 -0.39 20.18
CA VAL A 173 -1.42 0.04 21.19
C VAL A 173 -0.11 0.45 20.52
N VAL A 174 0.41 1.61 20.89
CA VAL A 174 1.73 2.05 20.44
C VAL A 174 2.78 1.37 21.30
N SER A 175 3.51 0.40 20.74
CA SER A 175 4.48 -0.40 21.52
C SER A 175 5.90 0.17 21.50
N ARG A 176 6.28 0.95 20.49
CA ARG A 176 7.59 1.61 20.42
C ARG A 176 7.51 2.98 19.76
N THR A 177 8.25 3.93 20.33
CA THR A 177 8.50 5.25 19.75
C THR A 177 10.00 5.37 19.47
N LEU A 178 10.35 5.74 18.24
CA LEU A 178 11.70 6.18 17.91
C LEU A 178 11.65 7.68 17.71
N ASP A 179 12.27 8.40 18.65
CA ASP A 179 12.50 9.83 18.56
C ASP A 179 13.75 10.12 17.71
N ASP A 180 13.84 11.33 17.15
CA ASP A 180 14.99 11.84 16.38
C ASP A 180 15.46 10.96 15.22
N SER A 181 14.51 10.43 14.44
CA SER A 181 14.82 9.70 13.21
C SER A 181 14.88 10.63 12.00
N THR A 182 15.65 10.23 10.99
CA THR A 182 15.64 10.89 9.67
C THR A 182 14.90 10.01 8.67
N LEU A 183 13.88 10.57 8.02
CA LEU A 183 13.20 9.98 6.88
C LEU A 183 13.85 10.45 5.59
N ARG A 184 14.18 9.51 4.69
CA ARG A 184 14.68 9.81 3.35
C ARG A 184 13.85 9.06 2.30
N ILE A 185 13.49 9.76 1.24
CA ILE A 185 12.97 9.14 0.02
C ILE A 185 14.12 9.14 -0.99
N VAL A 186 14.47 7.95 -1.45
CA VAL A 186 15.60 7.74 -2.34
C VAL A 186 15.11 7.02 -3.57
N ARG A 187 15.54 7.49 -4.74
CA ARG A 187 15.33 6.80 -6.01
C ARG A 187 16.62 6.14 -6.45
N ILE A 188 16.50 4.87 -6.82
CA ILE A 188 17.55 4.17 -7.56
C ILE A 188 17.17 4.29 -9.03
N GLU A 189 18.08 4.81 -9.85
CA GLU A 189 17.91 4.84 -11.30
C GLU A 189 17.96 3.42 -11.88
N LYS A 190 17.41 3.26 -13.08
CA LYS A 190 17.43 1.97 -13.78
C LYS A 190 18.88 1.55 -14.01
N ASP A 191 19.22 0.32 -13.62
CA ASP A 191 20.53 -0.29 -13.85
C ASP A 191 20.33 -1.53 -14.72
N ASP A 192 20.58 -1.38 -16.03
CA ASP A 192 20.44 -2.44 -17.02
C ASP A 192 21.44 -3.60 -16.80
N VAL A 193 22.59 -3.33 -16.17
CA VAL A 193 23.62 -4.34 -15.88
C VAL A 193 23.15 -5.25 -14.75
N LYS A 194 22.53 -4.67 -13.72
CA LYS A 194 21.98 -5.42 -12.58
C LYS A 194 20.52 -5.83 -12.76
N LYS A 195 19.91 -5.49 -13.90
CA LYS A 195 18.47 -5.69 -14.18
C LYS A 195 17.58 -5.09 -13.09
N LEU A 196 17.95 -3.91 -12.60
CA LEU A 196 17.16 -3.17 -11.61
C LEU A 196 16.35 -2.10 -12.33
N GLU A 197 15.03 -2.16 -12.17
CA GLU A 197 14.16 -1.08 -12.61
C GLU A 197 14.25 0.11 -11.65
N SER A 198 13.95 1.31 -12.17
CA SER A 198 13.98 2.51 -11.33
C SER A 198 12.96 2.37 -10.19
N THR A 199 13.43 2.44 -8.96
CA THR A 199 12.61 2.15 -7.79
C THR A 199 12.81 3.20 -6.71
N VAL A 200 11.72 3.60 -6.07
CA VAL A 200 11.72 4.59 -4.98
C VAL A 200 11.58 3.86 -3.64
N PHE A 201 12.44 4.22 -2.70
CA PHE A 201 12.52 3.60 -1.38
C PHE A 201 12.38 4.64 -0.29
N LEU A 202 11.69 4.24 0.77
CA LEU A 202 11.68 4.94 2.05
C LEU A 202 12.80 4.35 2.91
N GLN A 203 13.80 5.18 3.18
CA GLN A 203 14.90 4.85 4.09
C GLN A 203 14.71 5.60 5.40
N TRP A 204 14.73 4.86 6.50
CA TRP A 204 14.68 5.40 7.85
C TRP A 204 16.02 5.19 8.51
N GLN A 205 16.64 6.28 8.98
CA GLN A 205 17.87 6.22 9.74
C GLN A 205 17.57 6.56 11.19
N VAL A 206 17.86 5.62 12.09
CA VAL A 206 17.68 5.78 13.53
C VAL A 206 19.05 5.91 14.18
N LEU A 207 19.27 7.00 14.92
CA LEU A 207 20.43 7.19 15.77
C LEU A 207 20.19 6.43 17.08
N VAL A 208 20.80 5.25 17.21
CA VAL A 208 20.78 4.52 18.48
C VAL A 208 21.92 5.05 19.36
N CYS A 209 21.61 5.99 20.24
CA CYS A 209 22.53 6.41 21.30
C CYS A 209 22.51 5.38 22.44
N GLY A 210 23.45 4.43 22.39
CA GLY A 210 23.66 3.47 23.48
C GLY A 210 24.99 2.74 23.38
N GLY A 211 25.96 3.15 24.19
CA GLY A 211 27.17 2.40 24.55
C GLY A 211 28.29 2.33 23.49
N SER A 212 29.28 3.22 23.63
CA SER A 212 30.65 3.25 23.04
C SER A 212 30.90 2.93 21.56
N GLU A 213 29.93 2.47 20.78
CA GLU A 213 29.99 2.36 19.32
C GLU A 213 28.59 2.64 18.77
N GLY A 214 28.39 3.81 18.16
CA GLY A 214 27.12 4.20 17.58
C GLY A 214 26.72 3.29 16.42
N LYS A 215 25.90 2.26 16.70
CA LYS A 215 25.34 1.38 15.67
C LYS A 215 24.15 2.06 14.99
N ARG A 216 24.36 2.49 13.75
CA ARG A 216 23.27 2.96 12.87
C ARG A 216 22.43 1.76 12.44
N ARG A 217 21.12 1.81 12.67
CA ARG A 217 20.16 0.84 12.10
C ARG A 217 19.38 1.51 10.99
N PHE A 218 19.32 0.84 9.85
CA PHE A 218 18.57 1.28 8.69
C PHE A 218 17.38 0.34 8.49
N LEU A 219 16.19 0.90 8.39
CA LEU A 219 14.99 0.19 7.93
C LEU A 219 14.67 0.69 6.52
N TYR A 220 14.40 -0.25 5.61
CA TYR A 220 14.09 0.03 4.22
C TYR A 220 12.68 -0.48 3.90
N LEU A 221 11.81 0.41 3.42
CA LEU A 221 10.50 0.08 2.90
C LEU A 221 10.51 0.38 1.40
N CYS A 222 10.29 -0.66 0.58
CA CYS A 222 10.18 -0.52 -0.87
C CYS A 222 8.77 -0.04 -1.20
N TRP A 223 8.65 1.08 -1.91
CA TRP A 223 7.39 1.51 -2.50
C TRP A 223 7.40 1.09 -3.96
N LEU A 224 6.63 0.05 -4.29
CA LEU A 224 6.41 -0.36 -5.67
C LEU A 224 5.36 0.59 -6.28
N PRO A 225 5.71 1.40 -7.29
CA PRO A 225 4.70 2.16 -8.02
C PRO A 225 3.78 1.17 -8.76
N GLN A 226 2.47 1.31 -8.58
CA GLN A 226 1.51 0.67 -9.47
C GLN A 226 1.69 1.28 -10.86
N HIS A 227 2.00 0.43 -11.84
CA HIS A 227 2.15 0.83 -13.23
C HIS A 227 0.81 1.36 -13.73
N GLU A 228 0.74 2.67 -13.97
CA GLU A 228 -0.37 3.32 -14.66
C GLU A 228 -0.12 3.08 -16.16
N GLU A 229 -0.85 2.14 -16.76
CA GLU A 229 -0.84 1.97 -18.21
C GLU A 229 -1.46 3.22 -18.83
N ALA A 230 -0.62 4.03 -19.48
CA ALA A 230 -1.05 5.10 -20.36
C ALA A 230 -1.71 4.47 -21.59
N GLU A 231 -3.03 4.55 -21.67
CA GLU A 231 -3.74 4.38 -22.94
C GLU A 231 -3.42 5.58 -23.83
N ASP A 232 -2.64 5.32 -24.87
CA ASP A 232 -2.39 6.24 -25.98
C ASP A 232 -3.61 6.21 -26.91
N GLY A 233 -4.25 7.36 -27.11
CA GLY A 233 -5.42 7.56 -27.97
C GLY A 233 -5.52 8.99 -28.47
#